data_AF-A0AAU3IBL7-F1
#
_entry.id   AF-A0AAU3IBL7-F1
#
_cell.length_a   1.000
_cell.length_b   1.000
_cell.length_c   1.000
_cell.angle_alpha   90.00
_cell.angle_beta   90.00
_cell.angle_gamma   90.00
#
_symmetry.space_group_name_H-M   'P 1'
#
loop_
_entity.id
_entity.type
_entity.pdbx_description
1 polymer ?
#
loop_
_entity_poly.entity_id
_entity_poly.type
_entity_poly.pdbx_seq_one_letter_code
_entity_poly.pdbx_strand_id
1 'polypeptide(L)'
;MVWADNGYGDEEFAAWAQDTLGITVQVVPRPKDAKGFVLLPKRWVVERSNSWTMRARRNARDYERLMSHAEVHIQWAFITLMSRRLARPRRQTSAIPMSRPFSTTATSVFAVITQGRR
;
A
#
# COMPACT_ATOMS: atom_id res chain seq x y z
N MET A 1 13.58 16.23 -0.50
CA MET A 1 12.61 16.54 -1.57
C MET A 1 11.33 15.73 -1.34
N VAL A 2 10.21 16.41 -1.08
CA VAL A 2 8.89 15.83 -0.83
C VAL A 2 7.95 16.24 -1.97
N TRP A 3 7.08 15.32 -2.41
CA TRP A 3 6.09 15.62 -3.43
C TRP A 3 4.75 15.97 -2.82
N ALA A 4 4.16 17.06 -3.31
CA ALA A 4 2.88 17.55 -2.85
C ALA A 4 1.88 17.67 -4.02
N ASP A 5 0.60 17.60 -3.66
CA ASP A 5 -0.51 17.79 -4.59
C ASP A 5 -0.66 19.27 -4.96
N ASN A 6 -1.45 19.55 -5.99
CA ASN A 6 -1.68 20.90 -6.49
C ASN A 6 -2.26 21.88 -5.45
N GLY A 7 -2.91 21.36 -4.39
CA GLY A 7 -3.44 22.18 -3.28
C GLY A 7 -2.38 22.73 -2.32
N TYR A 8 -1.11 22.33 -2.46
CA TYR A 8 0.02 22.80 -1.65
C TYR A 8 1.01 23.61 -2.49
N GLY A 9 0.53 24.20 -3.58
CA GLY A 9 1.33 24.99 -4.52
C GLY A 9 1.75 26.38 -4.03
N ASP A 10 1.24 26.80 -2.87
CA ASP A 10 1.44 28.15 -2.37
C ASP A 10 2.92 28.37 -2.00
N GLU A 11 3.49 29.46 -2.52
CA GLU A 11 4.89 29.83 -2.28
C GLU A 11 5.18 30.04 -0.79
N GLU A 12 4.20 30.55 -0.05
CA GLU A 12 4.25 30.70 1.40
C GLU A 12 4.43 29.35 2.10
N PHE A 13 3.69 28.32 1.68
CA PHE A 13 3.81 26.98 2.24
C PHE A 13 5.17 26.36 1.93
N ALA A 14 5.66 26.52 0.69
CA ALA A 14 6.97 26.02 0.30
C ALA A 14 8.10 26.72 1.09
N ALA A 15 8.00 28.03 1.29
CA ALA A 15 8.95 28.80 2.10
C ALA A 15 8.92 28.37 3.57
N TRP A 16 7.73 28.24 4.16
CA TRP A 16 7.55 27.76 5.53
C TRP A 16 8.13 26.35 5.72
N ALA A 17 7.87 25.44 4.78
CA ALA A 17 8.36 24.06 4.85
C ALA A 17 9.90 24.00 4.75
N GLN A 18 10.50 24.88 3.95
CA GLN A 18 11.95 24.98 3.84
C GLN A 18 12.56 25.57 5.12
N ASP A 19 11.96 26.61 5.70
CA ASP A 19 12.46 27.29 6.90
C ASP A 19 12.29 26.45 8.19
N THR A 20 11.11 25.87 8.37
CA THR A 20 10.76 25.14 9.60
C THR A 20 11.25 23.70 9.58
N LEU A 21 11.15 23.01 8.45
CA LEU A 21 11.42 21.58 8.35
C LEU A 21 12.69 21.26 7.55
N GLY A 22 13.27 22.22 6.84
CA GLY A 22 14.41 21.98 5.96
C GLY A 22 14.07 21.14 4.72
N ILE A 23 12.80 21.11 4.30
CA ILE A 23 12.32 20.22 3.25
C ILE A 23 11.94 21.01 2.00
N THR A 24 12.54 20.65 0.87
CA THR A 24 12.11 21.12 -0.44
C THR A 24 10.83 20.41 -0.89
N VAL A 25 9.75 21.16 -1.05
CA VAL A 25 8.46 20.67 -1.57
C VAL A 25 8.42 20.89 -3.09
N GLN A 26 8.15 19.83 -3.84
CA GLN A 26 7.93 19.89 -5.27
C GLN A 26 6.48 19.51 -5.56
N VAL A 27 5.71 20.47 -6.07
CA VAL A 27 4.30 20.27 -6.42
C VAL A 27 4.21 19.62 -7.79
N VAL A 28 3.50 18.50 -7.88
CA VAL A 28 3.26 17.79 -9.14
C VAL A 28 1.84 18.12 -9.60
N PRO A 29 1.67 19.08 -10.53
CA PRO A 29 0.34 19.49 -10.97
C PRO A 29 -0.32 18.37 -11.77
N ARG A 30 -1.64 18.28 -11.63
CA ARG A 30 -2.46 17.43 -12.49
C ARG A 30 -2.48 18.01 -13.91
N PRO A 31 -2.37 17.19 -14.97
CA PRO A 31 -2.50 17.68 -16.34
C PRO A 31 -3.86 18.35 -16.53
N LYS A 32 -3.89 19.56 -17.10
CA LYS A 32 -5.11 20.40 -17.22
C LYS A 32 -6.19 19.76 -18.09
N ASP A 33 -5.81 18.92 -19.05
CA ASP A 33 -6.72 18.26 -20.00
C ASP A 33 -7.24 16.89 -19.51
N ALA A 34 -6.85 16.48 -18.31
CA ALA A 34 -7.24 15.20 -17.74
C ALA A 34 -8.72 15.17 -17.33
N LYS A 35 -9.58 14.51 -18.12
CA LYS A 35 -10.95 14.15 -17.70
C LYS A 35 -10.95 12.83 -16.91
N GLY A 36 -11.64 12.77 -15.76
CA GLY A 36 -11.78 11.56 -14.95
C GLY A 36 -10.70 11.39 -13.87
N PHE A 37 -10.40 10.15 -13.46
CA PHE A 37 -9.37 9.87 -12.45
C PHE A 37 -8.03 9.58 -13.16
N VAL A 38 -7.03 10.42 -12.95
CA VAL A 38 -5.66 10.20 -13.46
C VAL A 38 -4.78 9.70 -12.33
N LEU A 39 -4.11 8.58 -12.55
CA LEU A 39 -3.13 8.05 -11.61
C LEU A 39 -1.91 8.97 -11.59
N LEU A 40 -1.75 9.74 -10.52
CA LEU A 40 -0.50 10.45 -10.26
C LEU A 40 0.51 9.47 -9.63
N PRO A 41 1.74 9.36 -10.16
CA PRO A 41 2.76 8.50 -9.59
C PRO A 41 3.05 8.93 -8.14
N LYS A 42 3.07 7.94 -7.23
CA LYS A 42 3.31 8.04 -5.78
C LYS A 42 2.18 8.55 -4.87
N ARG A 43 0.99 8.90 -5.37
CA ARG A 43 -0.18 9.18 -4.49
C ARG A 43 -0.50 8.02 -3.54
N TRP A 44 -0.37 6.79 -4.04
CA TRP A 44 -0.65 5.58 -3.26
C TRP A 44 0.18 5.50 -1.97
N VAL A 45 1.36 6.14 -1.90
CA VAL A 45 2.23 6.09 -0.73
C VAL A 45 1.55 6.75 0.46
N VAL A 46 0.97 7.94 0.24
CA VAL A 46 0.26 8.73 1.25
C VAL A 46 -1.03 8.02 1.68
N GLU A 47 -1.82 7.56 0.71
CA GLU A 47 -3.05 6.82 0.98
C GLU A 47 -2.77 5.53 1.77
N ARG A 48 -1.65 4.86 1.48
CA ARG A 48 -1.22 3.66 2.20
C ARG A 48 -0.82 3.96 3.64
N SER A 49 -0.08 5.04 3.89
CA SER A 49 0.20 5.46 5.28
C SER A 49 -1.08 5.79 6.03
N ASN A 50 -2.03 6.48 5.39
CA ASN A 50 -3.31 6.80 6.01
C ASN A 50 -4.13 5.52 6.30
N SER A 51 -4.08 4.54 5.39
CA SER A 51 -4.70 3.23 5.59
C SER A 51 -4.10 2.47 6.79
N TRP A 52 -2.80 2.62 7.07
CA TRP A 52 -2.19 2.01 8.25
C TRP A 52 -2.67 2.67 9.55
N THR A 53 -2.82 4.00 9.55
CA THR A 53 -3.41 4.74 10.67
C THR A 53 -4.85 4.29 10.92
N MET A 54 -5.67 4.21 9.88
CA MET A 54 -7.07 3.75 9.99
C MET A 54 -7.21 2.28 10.42
N ARG A 55 -6.21 1.44 10.12
CA ARG A 55 -6.18 0.05 10.58
C ARG A 55 -6.01 -0.06 12.10
N ALA A 56 -5.41 0.93 12.75
CA ALA A 56 -5.48 1.05 14.20
C ALA A 56 -6.90 1.51 14.56
N ARG A 57 -7.76 0.58 15.00
CA ARG A 57 -9.20 0.82 15.29
C ARG A 57 -9.46 2.07 16.13
N ARG A 58 -8.53 2.41 17.02
CA ARG A 58 -8.59 3.60 17.88
C ARG A 58 -8.50 4.91 17.10
N ASN A 59 -7.74 4.98 16.01
CA ASN A 59 -7.55 6.19 15.20
C ASN A 59 -8.61 6.32 14.08
N ALA A 60 -9.41 5.27 13.85
CA ALA A 60 -10.51 5.33 12.87
C ALA A 60 -11.64 6.27 13.31
N ARG A 61 -11.73 6.55 14.61
CA ARG A 61 -12.61 7.56 15.18
C ARG A 61 -11.81 8.35 16.20
N ASP A 62 -11.37 9.54 15.80
CA ASP A 62 -10.68 10.44 16.71
C ASP A 62 -11.69 11.02 17.70
N TYR A 63 -11.45 10.76 18.99
CA TYR A 63 -12.28 11.22 20.10
C TYR A 63 -11.48 12.07 21.08
N GLU A 64 -10.26 12.45 20.71
CA GLU A 64 -9.37 13.15 21.61
C GLU A 64 -9.73 14.64 21.69
N ARG A 65 -9.78 15.15 22.92
CA ARG A 65 -10.11 16.57 23.17
C ARG A 65 -8.89 17.49 22.95
N LEU A 66 -7.69 16.95 23.11
CA LEU A 66 -6.43 17.67 22.92
C LEU A 66 -5.66 17.09 21.73
N MET A 67 -5.05 17.97 20.95
CA MET A 67 -4.20 17.61 19.81
C MET A 67 -3.02 16.74 20.22
N SER A 68 -2.47 16.93 21.42
CA SER A 68 -1.35 16.13 21.94
C SER A 68 -1.68 14.65 22.08
N HIS A 69 -2.92 14.31 22.44
CA HIS A 69 -3.34 12.90 22.54
C HIS A 69 -3.48 12.27 21.17
N ALA A 70 -4.08 12.98 20.21
CA ALA A 70 -4.19 12.52 18.83
C ALA A 70 -2.80 12.26 18.21
N GLU A 71 -1.83 13.15 18.48
CA GLU A 71 -0.45 13.00 18.05
C GLU A 71 0.19 11.71 18.59
N VAL A 72 0.11 11.47 19.91
CA VAL A 72 0.66 10.26 20.54
C VAL A 72 0.05 8.99 19.95
N HIS A 73 -1.25 9.00 19.68
CA HIS A 73 -1.97 7.87 19.10
C HIS A 73 -1.53 7.55 17.67
N ILE A 74 -1.23 8.57 16.86
CA ILE A 74 -0.65 8.39 15.53
C ILE A 74 0.77 7.81 15.67
N GLN A 75 1.61 8.38 16.55
CA GLN A 75 2.97 7.88 16.79
C GLN A 75 2.97 6.41 17.22
N TRP A 76 2.11 6.03 18.17
CA TRP A 76 1.96 4.65 18.63
C TRP A 76 1.55 3.67 17.52
N ALA A 77 0.65 4.09 16.62
CA ALA A 77 0.26 3.27 15.48
C ALA A 77 1.45 2.94 14.57
N PHE A 78 2.30 3.93 14.27
CA PHE A 78 3.48 3.75 13.46
C PHE A 78 4.58 2.95 14.16
N ILE A 79 4.84 3.20 15.45
CA ILE A 79 5.78 2.40 16.26
C ILE A 79 5.37 0.93 16.22
N THR A 80 4.11 0.63 16.53
CA THR A 80 3.60 -0.74 16.53
C THR A 80 3.71 -1.39 15.14
N LEU A 81 3.42 -0.64 14.08
CA LEU A 81 3.55 -1.12 12.70
C LEU A 81 5.00 -1.45 12.35
N MET A 82 5.96 -0.57 12.68
CA MET A 82 7.37 -0.78 12.41
C MET A 82 7.94 -1.94 13.23
N SER A 83 7.63 -2.01 14.53
CA SER A 83 8.04 -3.11 15.40
C SER A 83 7.56 -4.46 14.86
N ARG A 84 6.30 -4.54 14.39
CA ARG A 84 5.77 -5.76 13.75
C ARG A 84 6.46 -6.11 12.44
N ARG A 85 6.88 -5.13 11.65
CA ARG A 85 7.62 -5.37 10.39
C ARG A 85 9.02 -5.89 10.65
N LEU A 86 9.71 -5.32 11.64
CA LEU A 86 11.03 -5.75 12.06
C LEU A 86 11.02 -7.16 12.64
N ALA A 87 10.05 -7.46 13.50
CA ALA A 87 9.90 -8.78 14.10
C ALA A 87 9.31 -9.84 13.17
N ARG A 88 8.81 -9.46 11.97
CA ARG A 88 8.20 -10.40 11.04
C ARG A 88 9.29 -11.28 10.44
N PRO A 89 9.25 -12.62 10.63
CA PRO A 89 10.18 -13.51 9.97
C PRO A 89 10.04 -13.32 8.45
N ARG A 90 11.17 -13.14 7.75
CA ARG A 90 11.16 -13.14 6.29
C ARG A 90 10.65 -14.51 5.86
N ARG A 91 9.41 -14.57 5.38
CA ARG A 91 8.85 -15.78 4.78
C ARG A 91 9.81 -16.15 3.65
N GLN A 92 10.62 -17.18 3.88
CA GLN A 92 11.41 -17.76 2.81
C GLN A 92 10.37 -18.34 1.86
N THR A 93 10.27 -17.76 0.67
CA THR A 93 9.59 -18.42 -0.43
C THR A 93 10.43 -19.66 -0.70
N SER A 94 10.09 -20.78 -0.09
CA SER A 94 10.59 -22.07 -0.54
C SER A 94 10.20 -22.12 -2.01
N ALA A 95 11.20 -22.13 -2.89
CA ALA A 95 10.98 -22.34 -4.31
C ALA A 95 10.05 -23.55 -4.40
N ILE A 96 8.85 -23.37 -4.96
CA ILE A 96 8.01 -24.50 -5.31
C ILE A 96 8.92 -25.34 -6.22
N PRO A 97 9.30 -26.58 -5.86
CA PRO A 97 10.10 -27.38 -6.76
C PRO A 97 9.26 -27.54 -8.03
N MET A 98 9.68 -26.84 -9.08
CA MET A 98 9.07 -26.88 -10.39
C MET A 98 9.52 -28.20 -11.02
N SER A 99 9.02 -29.31 -10.46
CA SER A 99 9.29 -30.66 -10.94
C SER A 99 8.02 -31.49 -10.83
N ARG A 100 7.05 -31.14 -11.66
CA ARG A 100 6.20 -32.16 -12.29
C ARG A 100 6.23 -31.89 -13.79
N PRO A 101 7.07 -32.59 -14.58
CA PRO A 101 6.87 -32.59 -16.01
C PRO A 101 5.46 -33.12 -16.26
N PHE A 102 4.70 -32.39 -17.06
CA PHE A 102 3.41 -32.84 -17.57
C PHE A 102 3.70 -34.10 -18.39
N SER A 103 3.44 -35.28 -17.83
CA SER A 103 3.54 -36.52 -18.58
C SER A 103 2.41 -36.53 -19.59
N THR A 104 2.72 -36.13 -20.82
CA THR A 104 1.94 -36.49 -22.00
C THR A 104 2.01 -38.00 -22.12
N THR A 105 1.05 -38.68 -21.50
CA THR A 105 0.68 -40.04 -21.90
C THR A 105 -0.78 -39.98 -22.32
N ALA A 106 -0.97 -39.53 -23.57
CA ALA A 106 -2.16 -39.82 -24.34
C ALA A 106 -2.17 -41.33 -24.61
N THR A 107 -2.62 -42.14 -23.66
CA THR A 107 -3.09 -43.52 -23.85
C THR A 107 -3.78 -43.95 -22.55
N SER A 108 -4.98 -44.51 -22.66
CA SER A 108 -5.79 -45.10 -21.57
C SER A 108 -6.77 -44.17 -20.81
N VAL A 109 -7.72 -43.57 -21.53
CA VAL A 109 -9.10 -43.37 -20.98
C VAL A 109 -10.16 -43.99 -21.90
N PHE A 110 -9.77 -44.59 -23.03
CA PHE A 110 -10.67 -45.33 -23.92
C PHE A 110 -11.12 -46.70 -23.35
N ALA A 111 -10.78 -47.02 -22.10
CA ALA A 111 -11.09 -48.30 -21.46
C ALA A 111 -12.34 -48.29 -20.56
N VAL A 112 -13.10 -47.18 -20.47
CA VAL A 112 -14.29 -47.11 -19.58
C VAL A 112 -15.63 -47.00 -20.35
N ILE A 113 -15.61 -46.93 -21.68
CA ILE A 113 -16.85 -46.78 -22.50
C ILE A 113 -17.13 -48.01 -23.38
N THR A 114 -16.78 -49.22 -22.91
CA THR A 114 -17.13 -50.48 -23.60
C THR A 114 -17.54 -51.60 -22.66
N GLN A 115 -18.34 -51.31 -21.63
CA GLN A 115 -19.11 -52.36 -20.94
C GLN A 115 -20.59 -51.97 -20.96
N GLY A 116 -21.24 -52.37 -22.05
CA GLY A 116 -22.63 -52.09 -22.33
C GLY A 116 -23.61 -53.08 -21.70
N ARG A 117 -24.88 -52.68 -21.78
CA ARG A 117 -26.10 -53.49 -21.81
C ARG A 117 -26.33 -54.42 -20.61
N ARG A 118 -27.22 -54.01 -19.71
CA ARG A 118 -28.66 -54.35 -19.76
C ARG A 118 -29.45 -53.32 -18.95
#